data_AF-A0A954TFM2-F1
#
_entry.id   AF-A0A954TFM2-F1
#
_cell.length_a   1.000
_cell.length_b   1.000
_cell.length_c   1.000
_cell.angle_alpha   90.00
_cell.angle_beta   90.00
_cell.angle_gamma   90.00
#
_symmetry.space_group_name_H-M   'P 1'
#
loop_
_entity.id
_entity.type
_entity.pdbx_description
1 polymer ?
#
loop_
_entity_poly.entity_id
_entity_poly.type
_entity_poly.pdbx_seq_one_letter_code
_entity_poly.pdbx_strand_id
1 'polypeptide(L)'
;MWPESQKTDQLLLAAQTGDRDAIDQLLERHRESLRRMVGMRLDQRVQQRIDVSDVVQEVIIEANRRLRGYLDSPIMPFHLWIRQIAKDRIIDAHRRHRVSAKRSVDREQPIAPKKDMEASTLQLAAQLQDPELTPAAAATARELAIHVHAAIEKLDGTSRDIILMRHFEQLSNQEIAAALDVTEPAASMRYLRAIKRLRKLLEGDETLLEGDETEPSQRSSELPGQGTDADAGQ
;
A
#
# COMPACT_ATOMS: atom_id res chain seq x y z
N MET A 1 -8.95 3.85 6.53
CA MET A 1 -8.33 4.37 7.76
C MET A 1 -8.05 3.22 8.70
N TRP A 2 -6.80 3.08 9.16
CA TRP A 2 -6.41 2.11 10.17
C TRP A 2 -7.06 2.44 11.52
N PRO A 3 -7.40 1.43 12.34
CA PRO A 3 -8.06 1.66 13.62
C PRO A 3 -7.15 2.42 14.59
N GLU A 4 -7.76 3.20 15.50
CA GLU A 4 -7.04 4.01 16.49
C GLU A 4 -6.03 3.21 17.32
N SER A 5 -4.87 3.82 17.60
CA SER A 5 -3.75 3.19 18.30
C SER A 5 -4.11 2.75 19.72
N GLN A 6 -4.77 3.60 20.52
CA GLN A 6 -4.93 3.34 21.95
C GLN A 6 -5.61 2.00 22.28
N LYS A 7 -6.73 1.69 21.63
CA LYS A 7 -7.42 0.40 21.81
C LYS A 7 -6.62 -0.77 21.23
N THR A 8 -5.88 -0.53 20.16
CA THR A 8 -4.97 -1.52 19.57
C THR A 8 -3.85 -1.86 20.55
N ASP A 9 -3.26 -0.86 21.21
CA ASP A 9 -2.18 -1.03 22.18
C ASP A 9 -2.64 -1.82 23.42
N GLN A 10 -3.87 -1.58 23.89
CA GLN A 10 -4.47 -2.35 24.98
C GLN A 10 -4.65 -3.84 24.61
N LEU A 11 -5.14 -4.11 23.41
CA LEU A 11 -5.32 -5.48 22.92
C LEU A 11 -3.97 -6.18 22.70
N LEU A 12 -2.94 -5.45 22.25
CA LEU A 12 -1.59 -5.98 22.12
C LEU A 12 -0.99 -6.38 23.48
N LEU A 13 -1.18 -5.57 24.51
CA LEU A 13 -0.74 -5.89 25.87
C LEU A 13 -1.43 -7.14 26.43
N ALA A 14 -2.75 -7.27 26.22
CA ALA A 14 -3.49 -8.47 26.63
C ALA A 14 -3.10 -9.71 25.79
N ALA A 15 -2.88 -9.54 24.49
CA ALA A 15 -2.39 -10.62 23.64
C ALA A 15 -1.01 -11.13 24.07
N GLN A 16 -0.15 -10.25 24.61
CA GLN A 16 1.18 -10.61 25.11
C GLN A 16 1.11 -11.53 26.35
N THR A 17 0.05 -11.41 27.16
CA THR A 17 -0.18 -12.32 28.30
C THR A 17 -0.86 -13.63 27.90
N GLY A 18 -1.15 -13.82 26.61
CA GLY A 18 -1.74 -15.03 26.05
C GLY A 18 -3.28 -15.03 25.99
N ASP A 19 -3.92 -13.87 26.21
CA ASP A 19 -5.37 -13.72 26.05
C ASP A 19 -5.78 -13.95 24.58
N ARG A 20 -6.49 -15.04 24.33
CA ARG A 20 -6.96 -15.40 22.98
C ARG A 20 -8.07 -14.49 22.49
N ASP A 21 -8.95 -14.04 23.38
CA ASP A 21 -10.05 -13.15 23.00
C ASP A 21 -9.51 -11.77 22.61
N ALA A 22 -8.42 -11.33 23.24
CA ALA A 22 -7.71 -10.12 22.84
C ALA A 22 -7.10 -10.22 21.44
N ILE A 23 -6.53 -11.38 21.09
CA ILE A 23 -5.97 -11.64 19.75
C ILE A 23 -7.08 -11.58 18.69
N ASP A 24 -8.21 -12.25 18.93
CA ASP A 24 -9.32 -12.28 17.99
C ASP A 24 -9.91 -10.88 17.78
N GLN A 25 -10.11 -10.11 18.87
CA GLN A 25 -10.55 -8.73 18.80
C GLN A 25 -9.56 -7.82 18.07
N LEU A 26 -8.26 -8.02 18.27
CA LEU A 26 -7.21 -7.26 17.61
C LEU A 26 -7.26 -7.47 16.09
N LEU A 27 -7.32 -8.72 15.64
CA LEU A 27 -7.34 -9.06 14.22
C LEU A 27 -8.65 -8.62 13.55
N GLU A 28 -9.79 -8.85 14.20
CA GLU A 28 -11.10 -8.46 13.67
C GLU A 28 -11.22 -6.94 13.51
N ARG A 29 -10.67 -6.18 14.46
CA ARG A 29 -10.62 -4.71 14.40
C ARG A 29 -9.86 -4.19 13.17
N HIS A 30 -8.92 -4.97 12.62
CA HIS A 30 -8.13 -4.60 11.43
C HIS A 30 -8.72 -5.14 10.12
N ARG A 31 -9.70 -6.05 10.17
CA ARG A 31 -10.26 -6.74 8.99
C ARG A 31 -10.77 -5.78 7.93
N GLU A 32 -11.56 -4.77 8.30
CA GLU A 32 -12.12 -3.82 7.32
C GLU A 32 -11.03 -2.96 6.64
N SER A 33 -9.97 -2.62 7.36
CA SER A 33 -8.84 -1.88 6.77
C SER A 33 -8.04 -2.74 5.82
N LEU A 34 -7.84 -4.02 6.16
CA LEU A 34 -7.24 -5.00 5.27
C LEU A 34 -8.10 -5.22 4.02
N ARG A 35 -9.42 -5.37 4.17
CA ARG A 35 -10.37 -5.55 3.05
C ARG A 35 -10.29 -4.40 2.06
N ARG A 36 -10.30 -3.15 2.55
CA ARG A 36 -10.11 -1.96 1.72
C ARG A 36 -8.74 -1.97 1.04
N MET A 37 -7.66 -2.19 1.80
CA MET A 37 -6.29 -2.19 1.29
C MET A 37 -6.10 -3.21 0.15
N VAL A 38 -6.59 -4.43 0.35
CA VAL A 38 -6.56 -5.52 -0.64
C VAL A 38 -7.43 -5.18 -1.84
N GLY A 39 -8.67 -4.71 -1.62
CA GLY A 39 -9.59 -4.36 -2.69
C GLY A 39 -9.09 -3.26 -3.64
N MET A 40 -8.28 -2.33 -3.14
CA MET A 40 -7.66 -1.26 -3.95
C MET A 40 -6.43 -1.71 -4.75
N ARG A 41 -5.85 -2.86 -4.41
CA ARG A 41 -4.58 -3.36 -4.96
C ARG A 41 -4.71 -4.65 -5.77
N LEU A 42 -5.82 -5.37 -5.64
CA LEU A 42 -6.14 -6.46 -6.56
C LEU A 42 -6.73 -5.87 -7.83
N ASP A 43 -6.02 -6.03 -8.96
CA ASP A 43 -6.55 -5.61 -10.25
C ASP A 43 -7.80 -6.42 -10.63
N GLN A 44 -8.66 -5.83 -11.45
CA GLN A 44 -9.96 -6.40 -11.80
C GLN A 44 -9.90 -7.82 -12.37
N ARG A 45 -8.86 -8.13 -13.15
CA ARG A 45 -8.61 -9.48 -13.71
C ARG A 45 -8.32 -10.52 -12.64
N VAL A 46 -7.62 -10.12 -11.57
CA VAL A 46 -7.31 -11.01 -10.44
C VAL A 46 -8.57 -11.21 -9.59
N GLN A 47 -9.38 -10.15 -9.43
CA GLN A 47 -10.64 -10.21 -8.68
C GLN A 47 -11.71 -11.10 -9.31
N GLN A 48 -11.63 -11.43 -10.59
CA GLN A 48 -12.52 -12.39 -11.24
C GLN A 48 -12.33 -13.82 -10.74
N ARG A 49 -11.13 -14.13 -10.19
CA ARG A 49 -10.77 -15.49 -9.75
C ARG A 49 -10.42 -15.59 -8.27
N ILE A 50 -10.22 -14.46 -7.59
CA ILE A 50 -9.80 -14.39 -6.19
C ILE A 50 -10.69 -13.39 -5.45
N ASP A 51 -11.38 -13.86 -4.41
CA ASP A 51 -12.15 -12.99 -3.52
C ASP A 51 -11.20 -12.18 -2.63
N VAL A 52 -11.52 -10.90 -2.42
CA VAL A 52 -10.81 -10.02 -1.48
C VAL A 52 -10.83 -10.64 -0.07
N SER A 53 -11.96 -11.24 0.30
CA SER A 53 -12.20 -11.85 1.60
C SER A 53 -11.29 -13.05 1.85
N ASP A 54 -10.99 -13.84 0.81
CA ASP A 54 -10.07 -14.97 0.89
C ASP A 54 -8.65 -14.49 1.18
N VAL A 55 -8.21 -13.44 0.48
CA VAL A 55 -6.89 -12.83 0.73
C VAL A 55 -6.82 -12.25 2.14
N VAL A 56 -7.85 -11.54 2.60
CA VAL A 56 -7.89 -11.03 3.99
C VAL A 56 -7.84 -12.17 5.00
N GLN A 57 -8.53 -13.29 4.74
CA GLN A 57 -8.47 -14.45 5.62
C GLN A 57 -7.08 -15.07 5.67
N GLU A 58 -6.39 -15.20 4.53
CA GLU A 58 -4.98 -15.63 4.47
C GLU A 58 -4.07 -14.69 5.28
N VAL A 59 -4.32 -13.38 5.23
CA VAL A 59 -3.58 -12.39 6.03
C VAL A 59 -3.81 -12.58 7.52
N ILE A 60 -5.06 -12.75 7.96
CA ILE A 60 -5.40 -12.93 9.37
C ILE A 60 -4.78 -14.22 9.93
N ILE A 61 -4.84 -15.32 9.16
CA ILE A 61 -4.21 -16.59 9.54
C ILE A 61 -2.70 -16.42 9.70
N GLU A 62 -2.05 -15.77 8.72
CA GLU A 62 -0.61 -15.57 8.76
C GLU A 62 -0.17 -14.59 9.86
N ALA A 63 -0.96 -13.54 10.10
CA ALA A 63 -0.77 -12.62 11.21
C ALA A 63 -0.85 -13.37 12.53
N ASN A 64 -1.90 -14.17 12.78
CA ASN A 64 -2.02 -14.96 14.00
C ASN A 64 -0.82 -15.91 14.21
N ARG A 65 -0.34 -16.55 13.13
CA ARG A 65 0.84 -17.43 13.18
C ARG A 65 2.12 -16.70 13.57
N ARG A 66 2.32 -15.47 13.08
CA ARG A 66 3.52 -14.65 13.33
C ARG A 66 3.38 -13.73 14.56
N LEU A 67 2.19 -13.63 15.14
CA LEU A 67 1.86 -12.63 16.15
C LEU A 67 2.76 -12.71 17.39
N ARG A 68 3.06 -13.92 17.89
CA ARG A 68 3.96 -14.07 19.03
C ARG A 68 5.33 -13.44 18.79
N GLY A 69 5.94 -13.73 17.64
CA GLY A 69 7.25 -13.15 17.30
C GLY A 69 7.21 -11.63 17.17
N TYR A 70 6.09 -11.06 16.70
CA TYR A 70 5.87 -9.61 16.72
C TYR A 70 5.76 -9.05 18.13
N LEU A 71 4.96 -9.69 19.01
CA LEU A 71 4.75 -9.24 20.39
C LEU A 71 6.03 -9.31 21.24
N ASP A 72 6.93 -10.25 20.94
CA ASP A 72 8.22 -10.37 21.62
C ASP A 72 9.21 -9.27 21.23
N SER A 73 9.14 -8.77 19.98
CA SER A 73 10.03 -7.72 19.46
C SER A 73 9.37 -6.88 18.36
N PRO A 74 8.55 -5.88 18.74
CA PRO A 74 7.86 -5.04 17.76
C PRO A 74 8.81 -4.01 17.13
N ILE A 75 9.25 -4.28 15.91
CA ILE A 75 10.13 -3.39 15.12
C ILE A 75 9.40 -2.19 14.50
N MET A 76 8.07 -2.23 14.42
CA MET A 76 7.24 -1.19 13.82
C MET A 76 5.82 -1.22 14.42
N PRO A 77 5.03 -0.15 14.24
CA PRO A 77 3.61 -0.15 14.61
C PRO A 77 2.84 -1.33 14.01
N PHE A 78 1.92 -1.90 14.79
CA PHE A 78 1.21 -3.12 14.42
C PHE A 78 0.48 -3.02 13.07
N HIS A 79 -0.12 -1.86 12.80
CA HIS A 79 -0.83 -1.62 11.55
C HIS A 79 0.10 -1.66 10.32
N LEU A 80 1.37 -1.24 10.44
CA LEU A 80 2.36 -1.36 9.37
C LEU A 80 2.83 -2.81 9.20
N TRP A 81 2.98 -3.53 10.31
CA TRP A 81 3.36 -4.93 10.30
C TRP A 81 2.29 -5.80 9.62
N ILE A 82 1.01 -5.67 10.00
CA ILE A 82 -0.07 -6.45 9.38
C ILE A 82 -0.31 -6.02 7.93
N ARG A 83 -0.07 -4.74 7.60
CA ARG A 83 -0.04 -4.24 6.22
C ARG A 83 1.04 -4.93 5.39
N GLN A 84 2.22 -5.17 5.93
CA GLN A 84 3.29 -5.88 5.22
C GLN A 84 2.87 -7.31 4.88
N ILE A 85 2.27 -8.03 5.83
CA ILE A 85 1.70 -9.37 5.58
C ILE A 85 0.64 -9.30 4.47
N ALA A 86 -0.23 -8.28 4.49
CA ALA A 86 -1.21 -8.06 3.43
C ALA A 86 -0.58 -7.84 2.06
N LYS A 87 0.47 -7.02 1.98
CA LYS A 87 1.22 -6.78 0.74
C LYS A 87 1.82 -8.07 0.19
N ASP A 88 2.41 -8.90 1.05
CA ASP A 88 2.97 -10.20 0.66
C ASP A 88 1.88 -11.12 0.07
N ARG A 89 0.72 -11.22 0.73
CA ARG A 89 -0.42 -12.02 0.25
C ARG A 89 -1.00 -11.50 -1.07
N ILE A 90 -1.06 -10.18 -1.27
CA ILE A 90 -1.47 -9.58 -2.55
C ILE A 90 -0.48 -9.98 -3.65
N ILE A 91 0.83 -9.91 -3.40
CA ILE A 91 1.85 -10.32 -4.37
C ILE A 91 1.70 -11.80 -4.73
N ASP A 92 1.48 -12.65 -3.73
CA ASP A 92 1.26 -14.08 -3.93
C ASP A 92 -0.01 -14.40 -4.72
N ALA A 93 -1.11 -13.66 -4.47
CA ALA A 93 -2.35 -13.75 -5.23
C ALA A 93 -2.13 -13.41 -6.71
N HIS A 94 -1.43 -12.31 -7.00
CA HIS A 94 -1.06 -11.94 -8.38
C HIS A 94 -0.16 -12.99 -9.04
N ARG A 95 0.80 -13.56 -8.29
CA ARG A 95 1.68 -14.62 -8.79
C ARG A 95 0.89 -15.88 -9.17
N ARG A 96 -0.01 -16.34 -8.28
CA ARG A 96 -0.91 -17.49 -8.54
C ARG A 96 -1.78 -17.26 -9.77
N HIS A 97 -2.35 -16.06 -9.90
CA HIS A 97 -3.16 -15.69 -11.07
C HIS A 97 -2.35 -15.77 -12.37
N ARG A 98 -1.14 -15.18 -12.44
CA ARG A 98 -0.30 -15.23 -13.66
C ARG A 98 0.06 -16.66 -14.07
N VAL A 99 0.33 -17.55 -13.12
CA VAL A 99 0.64 -18.97 -13.40
C VAL A 99 -0.60 -19.72 -13.91
N SER A 100 -1.77 -19.45 -13.33
CA SER A 100 -3.05 -20.07 -13.75
C SER A 100 -3.54 -19.54 -15.10
N ALA A 101 -3.37 -18.24 -15.37
CA ALA A 101 -3.68 -17.61 -16.66
C ALA A 101 -2.77 -18.13 -17.79
N LYS A 102 -1.49 -18.42 -17.53
CA LYS A 102 -0.60 -19.10 -18.49
C LYS A 102 -1.10 -20.50 -18.88
N ARG A 103 -1.99 -21.11 -18.11
CA ARG A 103 -2.60 -22.42 -18.38
C ARG A 103 -4.02 -22.34 -18.94
N SER A 104 -4.63 -21.14 -18.97
CA SER A 104 -6.01 -20.94 -19.41
C SER A 104 -6.13 -19.60 -20.13
N VAL A 105 -5.96 -19.63 -21.45
CA VAL A 105 -6.29 -18.50 -22.32
C VAL A 105 -7.69 -18.74 -22.85
N ASP A 106 -8.70 -18.19 -22.21
CA ASP A 106 -9.84 -17.61 -22.93
C ASP A 106 -10.60 -16.61 -22.04
N ARG A 107 -10.99 -15.50 -22.70
CA ARG A 107 -11.95 -14.45 -22.33
C ARG A 107 -11.80 -13.73 -20.99
N GLU A 108 -11.82 -12.38 -21.05
CA GLU A 108 -12.88 -11.60 -20.39
C GLU A 108 -12.87 -10.10 -20.75
N GLN A 109 -14.08 -9.54 -20.78
CA GLN A 109 -14.44 -8.14 -21.05
C GLN A 109 -14.34 -7.28 -19.76
N PRO A 110 -14.21 -5.95 -19.86
CA PRO A 110 -14.22 -5.08 -18.70
C PRO A 110 -15.66 -4.88 -18.17
N ILE A 111 -15.84 -4.99 -16.85
CA ILE A 111 -17.07 -4.62 -16.13
C ILE A 111 -16.76 -3.41 -15.22
N ALA A 112 -17.77 -2.66 -14.79
CA ALA A 112 -17.68 -1.40 -14.04
C ALA A 112 -16.81 -1.41 -12.76
N PRO A 113 -16.28 -0.25 -12.33
CA PRO A 113 -15.53 -0.10 -11.07
C PRO A 113 -16.39 -0.47 -9.84
N LYS A 114 -15.77 -1.06 -8.82
CA LYS A 114 -16.45 -1.47 -7.58
C LYS A 114 -16.71 -0.27 -6.65
N LYS A 115 -17.87 -0.29 -6.00
CA LYS A 115 -18.44 0.72 -5.06
C LYS A 115 -17.47 1.24 -3.98
N ASP A 116 -16.57 0.40 -3.46
CA ASP A 116 -15.61 0.79 -2.41
C ASP A 116 -14.44 1.65 -2.94
N MET A 117 -13.99 1.37 -4.17
CA MET A 117 -13.01 2.22 -4.84
C MET A 117 -13.66 3.52 -5.31
N GLU A 118 -14.88 3.47 -5.84
CA GLU A 118 -15.61 4.69 -6.21
C GLU A 118 -15.73 5.67 -5.04
N ALA A 119 -16.14 5.21 -3.85
CA ALA A 119 -16.28 6.04 -2.66
C ALA A 119 -14.95 6.69 -2.22
N SER A 120 -13.85 5.95 -2.31
CA SER A 120 -12.54 6.44 -1.88
C SER A 120 -11.91 7.35 -2.93
N THR A 121 -12.17 7.10 -4.21
CA THR A 121 -11.71 7.97 -5.31
C THR A 121 -12.51 9.26 -5.39
N LEU A 122 -13.80 9.22 -5.03
CA LEU A 122 -14.63 10.40 -4.79
C LEU A 122 -14.04 11.34 -3.74
N GLN A 123 -13.52 10.78 -2.64
CA GLN A 123 -12.89 11.58 -1.59
C GLN A 123 -11.59 12.24 -2.05
N LEU A 124 -10.77 11.52 -2.83
CA LEU A 124 -9.56 12.08 -3.43
C LEU A 124 -9.89 13.15 -4.49
N ALA A 125 -10.90 12.90 -5.34
CA ALA A 125 -11.41 13.87 -6.31
C ALA A 125 -11.89 15.16 -5.64
N ALA A 126 -12.61 15.05 -4.52
CA ALA A 126 -13.07 16.21 -3.74
C ALA A 126 -11.91 17.02 -3.12
N GLN A 127 -10.80 16.38 -2.75
CA GLN A 127 -9.58 17.08 -2.28
C GLN A 127 -8.85 17.81 -3.42
N LEU A 128 -9.15 17.47 -4.68
CA LEU A 128 -8.58 18.11 -5.86
C LEU A 128 -9.47 19.25 -6.41
N GLN A 129 -10.67 19.46 -5.86
CA GLN A 129 -11.61 20.53 -6.25
C GLN A 129 -11.80 21.58 -5.14
N ASP A 130 -12.14 22.80 -5.54
CA ASP A 130 -12.57 23.89 -4.64
C ASP A 130 -14.00 23.62 -4.14
N PRO A 131 -14.34 23.80 -2.84
CA PRO A 131 -15.53 23.21 -2.26
C PRO A 131 -16.78 24.11 -2.47
N GLU A 132 -17.64 23.73 -3.42
CA GLU A 132 -19.06 24.11 -3.40
C GLU A 132 -19.96 22.88 -3.58
N LEU A 133 -20.74 22.56 -2.54
CA LEU A 133 -21.64 21.41 -2.50
C LEU A 133 -23.01 21.73 -3.13
N THR A 134 -23.16 21.46 -4.42
CA THR A 134 -24.47 21.41 -5.10
C THR A 134 -24.74 20.00 -5.65
N PRO A 135 -26.00 19.63 -5.96
CA PRO A 135 -26.32 18.35 -6.62
C PRO A 135 -25.60 18.16 -7.97
N ALA A 136 -25.32 19.25 -8.68
CA ALA A 136 -24.48 19.26 -9.87
C ALA A 136 -23.02 18.91 -9.52
N ALA A 137 -22.48 19.45 -8.42
CA ALA A 137 -21.15 19.11 -7.93
C ALA A 137 -20.99 17.63 -7.55
N ALA A 138 -22.05 16.96 -7.08
CA ALA A 138 -22.02 15.52 -6.80
C ALA A 138 -21.89 14.65 -8.06
N ALA A 139 -22.49 15.08 -9.18
CA ALA A 139 -22.31 14.43 -10.48
C ALA A 139 -20.89 14.68 -11.02
N THR A 140 -20.42 15.93 -10.96
CA THR A 140 -19.05 16.32 -11.33
C THR A 140 -18.01 15.56 -10.50
N ALA A 141 -18.25 15.38 -9.19
CA ALA A 141 -17.35 14.63 -8.32
C ALA A 141 -17.27 13.16 -8.72
N ARG A 142 -18.38 12.53 -9.16
CA ARG A 142 -18.36 11.15 -9.68
C ARG A 142 -17.58 11.03 -10.97
N GLU A 143 -17.77 11.96 -11.91
CA GLU A 143 -16.99 11.99 -13.15
C GLU A 143 -15.50 12.17 -12.86
N LEU A 144 -15.16 13.10 -11.96
CA LEU A 144 -13.78 13.29 -11.52
C LEU A 144 -13.22 12.05 -10.81
N ALA A 145 -14.01 11.36 -9.99
CA ALA A 145 -13.59 10.13 -9.34
C ALA A 145 -13.26 9.03 -10.36
N ILE A 146 -14.04 8.92 -11.45
CA ILE A 146 -13.76 7.99 -12.54
C ILE A 146 -12.44 8.36 -13.23
N HIS A 147 -12.22 9.64 -13.53
CA HIS A 147 -10.98 10.12 -14.14
C HIS A 147 -9.76 9.92 -13.24
N VAL A 148 -9.87 10.23 -11.95
CA VAL A 148 -8.82 9.98 -10.95
C VAL A 148 -8.54 8.49 -10.82
N HIS A 149 -9.57 7.65 -10.83
CA HIS A 149 -9.38 6.21 -10.76
C HIS A 149 -8.60 5.70 -11.98
N ALA A 150 -9.02 6.10 -13.18
CA ALA A 150 -8.35 5.73 -14.42
C ALA A 150 -6.90 6.25 -14.49
N ALA A 151 -6.65 7.46 -14.00
CA ALA A 151 -5.30 8.02 -13.92
C ALA A 151 -4.41 7.27 -12.92
N ILE A 152 -4.95 6.85 -11.77
CA ILE A 152 -4.23 6.03 -10.79
C ILE A 152 -3.86 4.66 -11.38
N GLU A 153 -4.75 4.05 -12.17
CA GLU A 153 -4.47 2.78 -12.87
C GLU A 153 -3.36 2.91 -13.94
N LYS A 154 -3.13 4.11 -14.48
CA LYS A 154 -2.04 4.39 -15.43
C LYS A 154 -0.69 4.67 -14.77
N LEU A 155 -0.65 4.90 -13.45
CA LEU A 155 0.61 5.15 -12.74
C LEU A 155 1.46 3.88 -12.65
N ASP A 156 2.77 4.08 -12.58
CA ASP A 156 3.69 3.00 -12.21
C ASP A 156 3.37 2.48 -10.81
N GLY A 157 3.68 1.21 -10.55
CA GLY A 157 3.31 0.53 -9.30
C GLY A 157 3.83 1.24 -8.05
N THR A 158 5.00 1.89 -8.11
CA THR A 158 5.57 2.61 -6.97
C THR A 158 4.80 3.91 -6.68
N SER A 159 4.52 4.71 -7.72
CA SER A 159 3.72 5.93 -7.57
C SER A 159 2.29 5.62 -7.10
N ARG A 160 1.65 4.59 -7.68
CA ARG A 160 0.33 4.11 -7.26
C ARG A 160 0.35 3.70 -5.78
N ASP A 161 1.31 2.87 -5.35
CA ASP A 161 1.39 2.39 -3.96
C ASP A 161 1.53 3.55 -2.96
N ILE A 162 2.35 4.55 -3.27
CA ILE A 162 2.54 5.72 -2.39
C ILE A 162 1.29 6.60 -2.29
N ILE A 163 0.57 6.81 -3.38
CA ILE A 163 -0.71 7.55 -3.36
C ILE A 163 -1.75 6.79 -2.55
N LEU A 164 -1.84 5.47 -2.73
CA LEU A 164 -2.74 4.61 -1.95
C LEU A 164 -2.41 4.67 -0.45
N MET A 165 -1.12 4.59 -0.10
CA MET A 165 -0.66 4.72 1.29
C MET A 165 -1.06 6.06 1.91
N ARG A 166 -0.83 7.17 1.19
CA ARG A 166 -1.08 8.51 1.73
C ARG A 166 -2.57 8.86 1.81
N HIS A 167 -3.35 8.59 0.77
CA HIS A 167 -4.73 9.08 0.69
C HIS A 167 -5.78 8.07 1.15
N PHE A 168 -5.54 6.78 0.99
CA PHE A 168 -6.54 5.75 1.26
C PHE A 168 -6.26 5.02 2.58
N GLU A 169 -4.99 4.72 2.83
CA GLU A 169 -4.57 4.16 4.12
C GLU A 169 -4.34 5.24 5.18
N GLN A 170 -4.13 6.50 4.77
CA GLN A 170 -3.87 7.66 5.62
C GLN A 170 -2.57 7.55 6.43
N LEU A 171 -1.55 6.93 5.84
CA LEU A 171 -0.22 6.85 6.44
C LEU A 171 0.49 8.21 6.35
N SER A 172 1.18 8.57 7.42
CA SER A 172 2.10 9.70 7.49
C SER A 172 3.36 9.47 6.63
N ASN A 173 4.14 10.51 6.36
CA ASN A 173 5.41 10.37 5.64
C ASN A 173 6.38 9.43 6.37
N GLN A 174 6.41 9.50 7.71
CA GLN A 174 7.23 8.63 8.55
C GLN A 174 6.79 7.17 8.44
N GLU A 175 5.48 6.89 8.48
CA GLU A 175 4.94 5.54 8.32
C GLU A 175 5.16 4.99 6.90
N ILE A 176 5.04 5.84 5.88
CA ILE A 176 5.37 5.46 4.50
C ILE A 176 6.85 5.12 4.38
N ALA A 177 7.72 5.90 5.00
CA ALA A 177 9.15 5.67 5.01
C ALA A 177 9.50 4.31 5.67
N ALA A 178 8.93 4.03 6.84
CA ALA A 178 9.08 2.75 7.53
C ALA A 178 8.54 1.57 6.70
N ALA A 179 7.38 1.73 6.08
CA ALA A 179 6.75 0.68 5.27
C ALA A 179 7.44 0.42 3.92
N LEU A 180 8.27 1.35 3.43
CA LEU A 180 9.05 1.22 2.21
C LEU A 180 10.56 1.02 2.45
N ASP A 181 10.99 0.97 3.71
CA ASP A 181 12.39 0.91 4.14
C ASP A 181 13.26 2.00 3.48
N VAL A 182 12.80 3.24 3.58
CA VAL A 182 13.52 4.43 3.08
C VAL A 182 13.53 5.55 4.10
N THR A 183 14.31 6.60 3.84
CA THR A 183 14.30 7.81 4.67
C THR A 183 13.01 8.62 4.47
N GLU A 184 12.59 9.34 5.50
CA GLU A 184 11.41 10.22 5.42
C GLU A 184 11.50 11.29 4.31
N PRO A 185 12.65 11.95 4.07
CA PRO A 185 12.81 12.82 2.91
C PRO A 185 12.63 12.09 1.57
N ALA A 186 13.13 10.86 1.45
CA ALA A 186 12.96 10.07 0.24
C ALA A 186 11.50 9.68 0.00
N ALA A 187 10.76 9.31 1.05
CA ALA A 187 9.33 9.06 0.97
C ALA A 187 8.55 10.31 0.52
N SER A 188 8.87 11.47 1.09
CA SER A 188 8.25 12.75 0.73
C SER A 188 8.51 13.13 -0.74
N MET A 189 9.76 12.98 -1.21
CA MET A 189 10.13 13.21 -2.61
C MET A 189 9.40 12.27 -3.57
N ARG A 190 9.30 10.98 -3.23
CA ARG A 190 8.55 10.01 -4.03
C ARG A 190 7.07 10.36 -4.10
N TYR A 191 6.45 10.78 -2.99
CA TYR A 191 5.07 11.25 -2.97
C TYR A 191 4.84 12.47 -3.86
N LEU A 192 5.71 13.49 -3.77
CA LEU A 192 5.61 14.68 -4.63
C LEU A 192 5.72 14.33 -6.12
N ARG A 193 6.62 13.40 -6.48
CA ARG A 193 6.72 12.89 -7.85
C ARG A 193 5.46 12.15 -8.30
N ALA A 194 4.91 11.30 -7.43
CA ALA A 194 3.67 10.56 -7.72
C ALA A 194 2.49 11.51 -7.96
N ILE A 195 2.32 12.54 -7.13
CA ILE A 195 1.28 13.56 -7.31
C ILE A 195 1.48 14.36 -8.60
N LYS A 196 2.72 14.73 -8.93
CA LYS A 196 3.03 15.42 -10.19
C LYS A 196 2.66 14.56 -11.41
N ARG A 197 2.95 13.26 -11.37
CA ARG A 197 2.55 12.31 -12.43
C ARG A 197 1.03 12.17 -12.51
N LEU A 198 0.35 12.03 -11.38
CA LEU A 198 -1.12 11.93 -11.35
C LEU A 198 -1.77 13.18 -11.94
N ARG A 199 -1.29 14.37 -11.59
CA ARG A 199 -1.79 15.63 -12.15
C ARG A 199 -1.65 15.68 -13.68
N LYS A 200 -0.49 15.32 -14.22
CA LYS A 200 -0.27 15.27 -15.68
C LYS A 200 -1.23 14.32 -16.39
N LEU A 201 -1.47 13.15 -15.81
CA LEU A 201 -2.42 12.17 -16.35
C LEU A 201 -3.87 12.69 -16.36
N LEU A 202 -4.22 13.54 -15.39
CA LEU A 202 -5.53 14.19 -15.32
C LEU A 202 -5.65 15.38 -16.29
N GLU A 203 -4.54 16.07 -16.58
CA GLU A 203 -4.47 17.18 -17.54
C GLU A 203 -4.44 16.72 -19.01
N GLY A 204 -4.24 15.43 -19.26
CA GLY A 204 -4.21 14.84 -20.62
C GLY A 204 -2.84 14.89 -21.30
N ASP A 205 -1.79 15.33 -20.59
CA ASP A 205 -0.41 15.38 -21.10
C ASP A 205 0.29 14.02 -20.93
N GLU A 206 0.01 13.08 -21.84
CA GLU A 206 0.64 11.74 -21.89
C GLU A 206 2.10 11.76 -22.39
N THR A 207 2.57 12.87 -22.97
CA THR A 207 3.80 12.98 -23.79
C THR A 207 5.13 13.08 -23.02
N LEU A 208 5.15 12.99 -21.69
CA LEU A 208 6.36 13.21 -20.88
C LEU A 208 6.67 12.11 -19.86
N LEU A 209 6.08 10.92 -20.02
CA LEU A 209 6.28 9.79 -19.10
C LEU A 209 7.66 9.10 -19.26
N GLU A 210 8.42 9.39 -20.32
CA GLU A 210 9.68 8.69 -20.65
C GLU A 210 10.95 9.29 -20.02
N GLY A 211 10.86 10.33 -19.18
CA GLY A 211 12.02 11.19 -18.90
C GLY A 211 12.75 11.09 -17.55
N ASP A 212 12.37 10.22 -16.60
CA ASP A 212 12.87 10.33 -15.21
C ASP A 212 13.43 9.02 -14.62
N GLU A 213 13.95 8.11 -15.46
CA GLU A 213 14.73 6.93 -15.02
C GLU A 213 16.17 7.30 -14.61
N THR A 214 16.34 8.32 -13.75
CA THR A 214 17.60 8.49 -13.02
C THR A 214 17.40 8.05 -11.58
N GLU A 215 17.51 6.73 -11.37
CA GLU A 215 17.90 6.21 -10.07
C GLU A 215 19.20 6.91 -9.65
N PRO A 216 19.28 7.57 -8.48
CA PRO A 216 20.56 7.80 -7.87
C PRO A 216 21.05 6.44 -7.39
N SER A 217 21.90 5.83 -8.22
CA SER A 217 22.71 4.68 -7.89
C SER A 217 23.28 4.85 -6.49
N GLN A 218 23.08 3.80 -5.70
CA GLN A 218 23.70 3.57 -4.41
C GLN A 218 25.17 3.99 -4.48
N ARG A 219 25.55 5.05 -3.76
CA ARG A 219 26.97 5.30 -3.50
C ARG A 219 27.41 4.30 -2.45
N SER A 220 28.12 3.30 -2.95
CA SER A 220 28.95 2.35 -2.24
C SER A 220 29.65 2.97 -1.05
N SER A 221 29.49 2.32 0.09
CA SER A 221 30.43 2.39 1.21
C SER A 221 31.77 1.79 0.77
N GLU A 222 32.65 2.62 0.22
CA GLU A 222 34.08 2.30 0.13
C GLU A 222 34.75 2.71 1.45
N LEU A 223 34.94 1.72 2.33
CA LEU A 223 35.94 1.78 3.38
C LEU A 223 37.30 1.56 2.72
N PRO A 224 38.28 2.47 2.86
CA PRO A 224 39.63 2.18 2.42
C PRO A 224 40.32 1.29 3.46
N GLY A 225 40.46 0.01 3.12
CA GLY A 225 41.49 -0.84 3.68
C GLY A 225 42.86 -0.41 3.14
N GLN A 226 43.70 0.11 4.02
CA GLN A 226 45.17 -0.01 3.93
C GLN A 226 45.54 -1.01 5.03
N GLY A 227 46.08 -2.21 4.75
CA GLY A 227 47.32 -2.44 4.02
C GLY A 227 48.50 -2.27 5.00
N THR A 228 48.69 -3.27 5.89
CA THR A 228 49.82 -4.25 5.89
C THR A 228 51.14 -3.78 6.49
N ASP A 229 51.53 -4.52 7.54
CA ASP A 229 52.86 -5.06 7.91
C ASP A 229 54.05 -4.15 8.25
N ALA A 230 54.56 -4.36 9.48
CA ALA A 230 55.95 -4.65 9.85
C ALA A 230 56.03 -4.53 11.39
N ASP A 231 56.14 -5.61 12.16
CA ASP A 231 57.39 -6.33 12.50
C ASP A 231 58.57 -5.43 12.91
N ALA A 232 59.26 -5.87 13.96
CA ALA A 232 60.50 -5.35 14.58
C ALA A 232 60.36 -4.30 15.71
N GLY A 233 60.64 -4.77 16.93
CA GLY A 233 60.88 -3.94 18.11
C GLY A 233 61.32 -4.80 19.29
N GLN A 234 62.62 -5.14 19.29
CA GLN A 234 63.38 -5.44 20.51
C GLN A 234 63.23 -4.31 21.54
#